data_AF-A0A4Z1JX95-F1
#
_entry.id   AF-A0A4Z1JX95-F1
#
_cell.length_a   1.000
_cell.length_b   1.000
_cell.length_c   1.000
_cell.angle_alpha   90.00
_cell.angle_beta   90.00
_cell.angle_gamma   90.00
#
_symmetry.space_group_name_H-M   'P 1'
#
loop_
_entity.id
_entity.type
_entity.pdbx_description
1 polymer ?
#
loop_
_entity_poly.entity_id
_entity_poly.type
_entity_poly.pdbx_seq_one_letter_code
_entity_poly.pdbx_strand_id
1 'polypeptide(L)'
;MDKIIDARFDRVEKALVNLIASISKYSPVPALAQDLVLADRELNDGLSLLNQHQQNTHTLDTLHATSAALDTKIRDFLILLTSTRSELLGTPSSEYPENKNPVEYEELLSYARRISKYTAPPETRSSKPEASSPKQEEIATNGSTTPSVTVTGNGANGNAMDTDIPSVTPNGSNPPAASQDQASQQPFQSQTALDAEIVQALNTKLDDRPFQPWAREEDIRGGALANIQALLDSGIDPEGWDPELEEQKKREKAEELEREKEAQRVKEEEKHRADMERRNNAMGAGAGAGVGADRPKVFQLDEFDDDDD
;
A
#
# COMPACT_ATOMS: atom_id res chain seq x y z
N MET A 1 27.12 14.59 -30.04
CA MET A 1 25.85 14.98 -30.70
C MET A 1 26.06 16.25 -31.52
N ASP A 2 26.68 17.22 -30.88
CA ASP A 2 27.02 18.60 -31.27
C ASP A 2 27.32 18.78 -32.77
N LYS A 3 28.31 18.08 -33.34
CA LYS A 3 28.64 18.16 -34.78
C LYS A 3 27.46 17.94 -35.76
N ILE A 4 26.44 17.20 -35.35
CA ILE A 4 25.22 16.95 -36.16
C ILE A 4 24.23 18.12 -35.99
N ILE A 5 24.18 18.73 -34.81
CA ILE A 5 23.39 19.91 -34.49
C ILE A 5 23.99 21.14 -35.17
N ASP A 6 25.31 21.34 -35.05
CA ASP A 6 26.07 22.40 -35.72
C ASP A 6 25.83 22.36 -37.24
N ALA A 7 25.97 21.18 -37.87
CA ALA A 7 25.73 21.02 -39.31
C ALA A 7 24.26 21.28 -39.72
N ARG A 8 23.29 21.11 -38.82
CA ARG A 8 21.87 21.45 -39.05
C ARG A 8 21.64 22.96 -38.89
N PHE A 9 22.27 23.61 -37.90
CA PHE A 9 22.28 25.07 -37.78
C PHE A 9 22.94 25.75 -38.99
N ASP A 10 24.12 25.28 -39.43
CA ASP A 10 24.80 25.75 -40.64
C ASP A 10 23.90 25.66 -41.88
N ARG A 11 23.09 24.59 -41.97
CA ARG A 11 22.12 24.40 -43.06
C ARG A 11 20.98 25.41 -42.99
N VAL A 12 20.41 25.64 -41.81
CA VAL A 12 19.35 26.65 -41.58
C VAL A 12 19.87 28.05 -41.88
N GLU A 13 21.07 28.41 -41.41
CA GLU A 13 21.70 29.71 -41.70
C GLU A 13 21.91 29.90 -43.20
N LYS A 14 22.46 28.88 -43.89
CA LYS A 14 22.66 28.93 -45.34
C LYS A 14 21.34 29.07 -46.11
N ALA A 15 20.28 28.40 -45.68
CA ALA A 15 18.95 28.54 -46.27
C ALA A 15 18.36 29.95 -46.04
N LEU A 16 18.49 30.50 -44.84
CA LEU A 16 18.10 31.88 -44.51
C LEU A 16 18.85 32.92 -45.36
N VAL A 17 20.18 32.81 -45.44
CA VAL A 17 21.02 33.72 -46.24
C VAL A 17 20.62 33.66 -47.72
N ASN A 18 20.37 32.47 -48.26
CA ASN A 18 19.89 32.31 -49.64
C ASN A 18 18.50 32.93 -49.87
N LEU A 19 17.57 32.75 -48.93
CA LEU A 19 16.23 33.34 -49.00
C LEU A 19 16.29 34.89 -48.93
N ILE A 20 17.09 35.44 -48.03
CA ILE A 20 17.33 36.89 -47.92
C ILE A 20 17.99 37.43 -49.19
N ALA A 21 18.94 36.71 -49.78
CA ALA A 21 19.57 37.07 -51.06
C ALA A 21 18.60 37.00 -52.25
N SER A 22 17.57 36.15 -52.20
CA SER A 22 16.49 36.06 -53.19
C SER A 22 15.50 37.21 -53.05
N ILE A 23 15.07 37.52 -51.82
CA ILE A 23 14.15 38.64 -51.52
C ILE A 23 14.79 39.99 -51.84
N SER A 24 16.03 40.23 -51.42
CA SER A 24 16.75 41.50 -51.68
C SER A 24 17.06 41.74 -53.16
N LYS A 25 17.09 40.69 -53.99
CA LYS A 25 17.18 40.78 -55.46
C LYS A 25 15.82 40.87 -56.16
N TYR A 26 14.72 41.04 -55.41
CA TYR A 26 13.34 41.12 -55.90
C TYR A 26 12.92 39.92 -56.78
N SER A 27 13.53 38.75 -56.56
CA SER A 27 13.21 37.50 -57.26
C SER A 27 12.86 36.43 -56.23
N PRO A 28 11.62 36.43 -55.71
CA PRO A 28 11.19 35.52 -54.65
C PRO A 28 11.07 34.09 -55.20
N VAL A 29 11.96 33.19 -54.79
CA VAL A 29 11.94 31.78 -55.18
C VAL A 29 11.28 30.95 -54.08
N PRO A 30 10.04 30.43 -54.28
CA PRO A 30 9.33 29.70 -53.23
C PRO A 30 10.02 28.39 -52.81
N ALA A 31 10.86 27.81 -53.67
CA ALA A 31 11.67 26.63 -53.33
C ALA A 31 12.70 26.91 -52.21
N LEU A 32 13.20 28.15 -52.06
CA LEU A 32 14.12 28.49 -50.97
C LEU A 32 13.41 28.59 -49.61
N ALA A 33 12.14 29.05 -49.61
CA ALA A 33 11.31 29.01 -48.41
C ALA A 33 10.99 27.55 -48.00
N GLN A 34 10.78 26.66 -48.97
CA GLN A 34 10.58 25.24 -48.70
C GLN A 34 11.84 24.54 -48.16
N ASP A 35 13.04 24.85 -48.68
CA ASP A 35 14.31 24.31 -48.14
C ASP A 35 14.58 24.80 -46.71
N LEU A 36 14.25 26.07 -46.39
CA LEU A 36 14.30 26.58 -45.02
C LEU A 36 13.38 25.78 -44.07
N VAL A 37 12.14 25.52 -44.48
CA VAL A 37 11.18 24.72 -43.68
C VAL A 37 11.64 23.26 -43.51
N LEU A 38 12.37 22.70 -44.49
CA LEU A 38 12.97 21.37 -44.35
C LEU A 38 14.18 21.38 -43.40
N ALA A 39 15.05 22.39 -43.51
CA ALA A 39 16.21 22.55 -42.62
C ALA A 39 15.78 22.78 -41.16
N ASP A 40 14.71 23.54 -40.92
CA ASP A 40 14.14 23.79 -39.60
C ASP A 40 13.55 22.51 -38.97
N ARG A 41 12.83 21.70 -39.75
CA ARG A 41 12.35 20.37 -39.30
C ARG A 41 13.51 19.45 -38.95
N GLU A 42 14.54 19.39 -39.79
CA GLU A 42 15.75 18.62 -39.48
C GLU A 42 16.42 19.13 -38.19
N LEU A 43 16.51 20.44 -37.97
CA LEU A 43 17.04 20.98 -36.71
C LEU A 43 16.21 20.52 -35.51
N ASN A 44 14.88 20.64 -35.57
CA ASN A 44 13.96 20.22 -34.52
C ASN A 44 14.10 18.71 -34.20
N ASP A 45 14.19 17.85 -35.22
CA ASP A 45 14.44 16.40 -35.03
C ASP A 45 15.78 16.14 -34.35
N GLY A 46 16.79 16.99 -34.62
CA GLY A 46 18.10 16.93 -33.98
C GLY A 46 18.03 17.29 -32.50
N LEU A 47 17.32 18.36 -32.15
CA LEU A 47 17.11 18.81 -30.77
C LEU A 47 16.28 17.79 -29.96
N SER A 48 15.27 17.17 -30.58
CA SER A 48 14.50 16.07 -29.99
C SER A 48 15.40 14.88 -29.64
N LEU A 49 16.25 14.46 -30.57
CA LEU A 49 17.20 13.36 -30.35
C LEU A 49 18.29 13.70 -29.31
N LEU A 50 18.72 14.97 -29.22
CA LEU A 50 19.61 15.45 -28.16
C LEU A 50 18.94 15.36 -26.78
N ASN A 51 17.69 15.81 -26.66
CA ASN A 51 16.91 15.73 -25.43
C ASN A 51 16.73 14.26 -24.99
N GLN A 52 16.36 13.37 -25.92
CA GLN A 52 16.30 11.93 -25.65
C GLN A 52 17.65 11.37 -25.16
N HIS A 53 18.77 11.78 -25.76
CA HIS A 53 20.09 11.35 -25.30
C HIS A 53 20.42 11.88 -23.89
N GLN A 54 20.05 13.13 -23.56
CA GLN A 54 20.24 13.72 -22.23
C GLN A 54 19.43 12.99 -21.16
N GLN A 55 18.17 12.65 -21.47
CA GLN A 55 17.31 11.82 -20.61
C GLN A 55 17.92 10.43 -20.40
N ASN A 56 18.38 9.78 -21.48
CA ASN A 56 19.03 8.47 -21.40
C ASN A 56 20.34 8.49 -20.59
N THR A 57 21.15 9.56 -20.67
CA THR A 57 22.34 9.68 -19.82
C THR A 57 21.96 9.87 -18.36
N HIS A 58 20.94 10.69 -18.06
CA HIS A 58 20.45 10.86 -16.69
C HIS A 58 19.92 9.54 -16.11
N THR A 59 19.18 8.72 -16.89
CA THR A 59 18.72 7.39 -16.43
C THR A 59 19.86 6.38 -16.29
N LEU A 60 20.92 6.46 -17.09
CA LEU A 60 22.14 5.68 -16.87
C LEU A 60 22.86 6.09 -15.58
N ASP A 61 23.01 7.39 -15.33
CA ASP A 61 23.68 7.91 -14.13
C ASP A 61 22.92 7.51 -12.85
N THR A 62 21.58 7.54 -12.86
CA THR A 62 20.79 7.04 -11.72
C THR A 62 20.90 5.53 -11.55
N LEU A 63 20.91 4.74 -12.63
CA LEU A 63 21.13 3.28 -12.57
C LEU A 63 22.54 2.93 -12.09
N HIS A 64 23.57 3.71 -12.45
CA HIS A 64 24.92 3.54 -11.93
C HIS A 64 24.99 3.89 -10.44
N ALA A 65 24.29 4.95 -10.00
CA ALA A 65 24.21 5.32 -8.59
C ALA A 65 23.49 4.24 -7.75
N THR A 66 22.37 3.67 -8.22
CA THR A 66 21.68 2.59 -7.51
C THR A 66 22.50 1.30 -7.46
N SER A 67 23.18 0.93 -8.55
CA SER A 67 24.11 -0.21 -8.57
C SER A 67 25.25 -0.03 -7.56
N ALA A 68 25.89 1.15 -7.52
CA ALA A 68 26.96 1.44 -6.57
C ALA A 68 26.46 1.43 -5.10
N ALA A 69 25.23 1.87 -4.86
CA ALA A 69 24.60 1.79 -3.54
C ALA A 69 24.31 0.34 -3.12
N LEU A 70 23.88 -0.53 -4.04
CA LEU A 70 23.69 -1.96 -3.79
C LEU A 70 25.04 -2.67 -3.51
N ASP A 71 26.08 -2.38 -4.29
CA ASP A 71 27.43 -2.92 -4.05
C ASP A 71 28.00 -2.50 -2.68
N THR A 72 27.67 -1.29 -2.24
CA THR A 72 28.03 -0.79 -0.91
C THR A 72 27.30 -1.58 0.18
N LYS A 73 25.97 -1.76 0.05
CA LYS A 73 25.18 -2.59 0.97
C LYS A 73 25.71 -4.04 1.05
N ILE A 74 26.05 -4.66 -0.08
CA ILE A 74 26.63 -6.02 -0.12
C ILE A 74 27.96 -6.06 0.61
N ARG A 75 28.84 -5.07 0.40
CA ARG A 75 30.11 -4.95 1.12
C ARG A 75 29.89 -4.81 2.63
N ASP A 76 28.97 -3.96 3.04
CA ASP A 76 28.65 -3.74 4.46
C ASP A 76 28.07 -5.00 5.11
N PHE A 77 27.21 -5.75 4.42
CA PHE A 77 26.73 -7.06 4.89
C PHE A 77 27.84 -8.10 5.01
N LEU A 78 28.81 -8.13 4.08
CA LEU A 78 29.96 -9.04 4.18
C LEU A 78 30.90 -8.65 5.32
N ILE A 79 31.12 -7.35 5.55
CA ILE A 79 31.86 -6.85 6.72
C ILE A 79 31.12 -7.21 8.02
N LEU A 80 29.81 -7.01 8.07
CA LEU A 80 28.99 -7.37 9.23
C LEU A 80 29.03 -8.89 9.51
N LEU A 81 28.87 -9.72 8.49
CA LEU A 81 28.89 -11.19 8.63
C LEU A 81 30.27 -11.71 9.03
N THR A 82 31.35 -11.11 8.52
CA THR A 82 32.72 -11.47 8.95
C THR A 82 33.00 -10.99 10.37
N SER A 83 32.50 -9.81 10.77
CA SER A 83 32.57 -9.30 12.14
C SER A 83 31.82 -10.20 13.12
N THR A 84 30.54 -10.52 12.87
CA THR A 84 29.75 -11.40 13.76
C THR A 84 30.31 -12.82 13.79
N ARG A 85 30.84 -13.34 12.68
CA ARG A 85 31.59 -14.61 12.67
C ARG A 85 32.85 -14.52 13.56
N SER A 86 33.60 -13.42 13.51
CA SER A 86 34.78 -13.24 14.36
C SER A 86 34.42 -13.12 15.84
N GLU A 87 33.28 -12.48 16.16
CA GLU A 87 32.73 -12.36 17.50
C GLU A 87 32.25 -13.71 18.04
N LEU A 88 31.49 -14.49 17.26
CA LEU A 88 31.05 -15.85 17.63
C LEU A 88 32.21 -16.83 17.81
N LEU A 89 33.30 -16.69 17.03
CA LEU A 89 34.53 -17.46 17.25
C LEU A 89 35.34 -16.93 18.44
N GLY A 90 35.15 -15.67 18.81
CA GLY A 90 35.75 -15.03 19.98
C GLY A 90 34.99 -15.29 21.29
N THR A 91 33.68 -15.58 21.25
CA THR A 91 32.94 -16.03 22.43
C THR A 91 33.44 -17.40 22.85
N PRO A 92 34.05 -17.56 24.04
CA PRO A 92 34.47 -18.86 24.50
C PRO A 92 33.22 -19.73 24.67
N SER A 93 33.24 -20.92 24.05
CA SER A 93 32.29 -21.97 24.38
C SER A 93 32.32 -22.20 25.89
N SER A 94 31.17 -22.44 26.53
CA SER A 94 31.11 -22.50 28.00
C SER A 94 31.90 -23.71 28.53
N GLU A 95 33.18 -23.51 28.82
CA GLU A 95 33.96 -24.46 29.59
C GLU A 95 33.36 -24.54 30.98
N TYR A 96 32.64 -25.63 31.22
CA TYR A 96 32.20 -25.96 32.55
C TYR A 96 33.45 -26.26 33.39
N PRO A 97 33.71 -25.52 34.48
CA PRO A 97 34.85 -25.81 35.33
C PRO A 97 34.72 -27.24 35.88
N GLU A 98 35.81 -28.03 35.81
CA GLU A 98 35.83 -29.40 36.36
C GLU A 98 35.50 -29.42 37.86
N ASN A 99 35.79 -28.32 38.57
CA ASN A 99 35.41 -28.08 39.95
C ASN A 99 33.91 -27.76 40.09
N LYS A 100 33.03 -28.67 39.65
CA LYS A 100 31.60 -28.63 39.99
C LYS A 100 31.42 -29.12 41.43
N ASN A 101 30.61 -28.43 42.21
CA ASN A 101 30.00 -29.03 43.39
C ASN A 101 28.95 -30.05 42.89
N PRO A 102 29.09 -31.36 43.16
CA PRO A 102 28.08 -32.33 42.74
C PRO A 102 26.80 -32.10 43.57
N VAL A 103 25.72 -31.70 42.90
CA VAL A 103 24.39 -31.58 43.52
C VAL A 103 23.68 -32.91 43.39
N GLU A 104 23.29 -33.49 44.53
CA GLU A 104 22.55 -34.74 44.56
C GLU A 104 21.15 -34.57 43.97
N TYR A 105 20.70 -35.56 43.19
CA TYR A 105 19.43 -35.50 42.46
C TYR A 105 18.21 -35.32 43.39
N GLU A 106 18.23 -36.01 44.54
CA GLU A 106 17.19 -35.90 45.57
C GLU A 106 17.13 -34.50 46.20
N GLU A 107 18.28 -33.84 46.40
CA GLU A 107 18.32 -32.48 46.92
C GLU A 107 17.69 -31.50 45.92
N LEU A 108 18.08 -31.61 44.64
CA LEU A 108 17.54 -30.82 43.53
C LEU A 108 16.02 -31.00 43.41
N LEU A 109 15.51 -32.22 43.43
CA LEU A 109 14.06 -32.50 43.40
C LEU A 109 13.34 -31.96 44.64
N SER A 110 13.94 -32.06 45.83
CA SER A 110 13.35 -31.53 47.07
C SER A 110 13.25 -30.00 47.04
N TYR A 111 14.26 -29.33 46.46
CA TYR A 111 14.30 -27.88 46.27
C TYR A 111 13.29 -27.44 45.21
N ALA A 112 13.25 -28.11 44.05
CA ALA A 112 12.27 -27.87 42.99
C ALA A 112 10.82 -27.98 43.52
N ARG A 113 10.51 -29.00 44.33
CA ARG A 113 9.21 -29.17 44.98
C ARG A 113 8.86 -28.02 45.94
N ARG A 114 9.84 -27.46 46.65
CA ARG A 114 9.65 -26.32 47.57
C ARG A 114 9.38 -25.01 46.81
N ILE A 115 10.09 -24.75 45.71
CA ILE A 115 9.92 -23.51 44.93
C ILE A 115 8.74 -23.55 43.97
N SER A 116 8.31 -24.73 43.50
CA SER A 116 7.20 -24.92 42.54
C SER A 116 5.91 -24.18 42.93
N LYS A 117 5.58 -24.09 44.23
CA LYS A 117 4.42 -23.35 44.76
C LYS A 117 4.48 -21.83 44.50
N TYR A 118 5.68 -21.29 44.32
CA TYR A 118 5.96 -19.85 44.17
C TYR A 118 6.36 -19.46 42.75
N THR A 119 6.79 -20.41 41.92
CA THR A 119 7.13 -20.17 40.50
C THR A 119 5.92 -20.24 39.56
N ALA A 120 4.77 -20.72 40.03
CA ALA A 120 3.51 -20.71 39.28
C ALA A 120 2.64 -19.48 39.63
N PRO A 121 1.99 -18.83 38.63
CA PRO A 121 1.01 -17.77 38.87
C PRO A 121 -0.09 -18.19 39.87
N PRO A 122 -0.67 -17.24 40.64
CA PRO A 122 -1.60 -17.58 41.70
C PRO A 122 -2.91 -18.24 41.24
N GLU A 123 -3.31 -18.03 39.99
CA GLU A 123 -4.59 -18.51 39.43
C GLU A 123 -4.51 -19.94 38.87
N THR A 124 -3.35 -20.39 38.38
CA THR A 124 -3.13 -21.77 37.90
C THR A 124 -2.79 -22.75 39.02
N ARG A 125 -2.99 -22.34 40.28
CA ARG A 125 -2.81 -23.20 41.46
C ARG A 125 -3.96 -24.18 41.57
N SER A 126 -3.81 -25.33 40.91
CA SER A 126 -4.76 -26.43 40.99
C SER A 126 -5.16 -26.71 42.44
N SER A 127 -6.46 -26.57 42.73
CA SER A 127 -7.00 -26.79 44.05
C SER A 127 -6.81 -28.26 44.42
N LYS A 128 -6.00 -28.50 45.45
CA LYS A 128 -5.72 -29.83 45.97
C LYS A 128 -7.04 -30.54 46.29
N PRO A 129 -7.40 -31.66 45.63
CA PRO A 129 -8.57 -32.43 46.05
C PRO A 129 -8.29 -32.99 47.44
N GLU A 130 -9.14 -32.64 48.41
CA GLU A 130 -9.05 -33.23 49.74
C GLU A 130 -9.49 -34.70 49.71
N ALA A 131 -8.69 -35.56 50.33
CA ALA A 131 -8.96 -36.98 50.38
C ALA A 131 -10.02 -37.30 51.45
N SER A 132 -11.28 -37.45 51.04
CA SER A 132 -12.33 -38.06 51.86
C SER A 132 -12.60 -39.50 51.41
N SER A 133 -11.86 -40.46 51.95
CA SER A 133 -12.23 -41.88 51.86
C SER A 133 -13.34 -42.21 52.86
N PRO A 134 -14.16 -43.23 52.58
CA PRO A 134 -14.25 -44.31 53.55
C PRO A 134 -13.95 -45.70 52.94
N LYS A 135 -13.51 -46.60 53.82
CA LYS A 135 -13.12 -47.99 53.50
C LYS A 135 -14.32 -48.85 53.11
N GLN A 136 -14.07 -49.87 52.28
CA GLN A 136 -14.65 -51.19 52.50
C GLN A 136 -13.66 -52.28 52.06
N GLU A 137 -13.38 -53.22 52.97
CA GLU A 137 -12.63 -54.46 52.70
C GLU A 137 -13.66 -55.58 52.48
N GLU A 138 -13.52 -56.41 51.44
CA GLU A 138 -13.93 -57.81 51.49
C GLU A 138 -13.27 -58.65 50.37
N ILE A 139 -13.21 -59.97 50.56
CA ILE A 139 -12.35 -60.90 49.80
C ILE A 139 -13.20 -61.97 49.09
N ALA A 140 -13.00 -62.13 47.77
CA ALA A 140 -13.44 -63.24 46.90
C ALA A 140 -14.97 -63.46 46.75
N THR A 141 -15.53 -63.97 45.64
CA THR A 141 -14.99 -64.87 44.59
C THR A 141 -15.81 -64.80 43.28
N ASN A 142 -15.18 -65.15 42.14
CA ASN A 142 -15.77 -65.57 40.84
C ASN A 142 -16.62 -64.59 39.99
N GLY A 143 -16.24 -64.38 38.71
CA GLY A 143 -17.20 -63.84 37.71
C GLY A 143 -16.72 -63.14 36.43
N SER A 144 -15.71 -63.65 35.70
CA SER A 144 -15.48 -63.40 34.25
C SER A 144 -15.76 -62.02 33.61
N THR A 145 -14.70 -61.28 33.25
CA THR A 145 -14.49 -60.77 31.87
C THR A 145 -13.05 -60.24 31.69
N THR A 146 -12.42 -60.56 30.56
CA THR A 146 -11.05 -60.12 30.18
C THR A 146 -11.07 -58.74 29.51
N PRO A 147 -9.95 -57.99 29.60
CA PRO A 147 -9.02 -58.02 28.47
C PRO A 147 -7.54 -58.18 28.86
N SER A 148 -6.74 -58.61 27.89
CA SER A 148 -5.32 -58.98 28.04
C SER A 148 -4.36 -57.79 28.05
N VAL A 149 -3.38 -57.84 28.94
CA VAL A 149 -2.13 -57.07 28.83
C VAL A 149 -1.23 -57.68 27.77
N THR A 150 -0.62 -56.84 26.93
CA THR A 150 0.58 -57.23 26.16
C THR A 150 1.62 -56.12 26.29
N VAL A 151 2.72 -56.44 26.98
CA VAL A 151 3.91 -55.59 27.19
C VAL A 151 5.09 -56.22 26.46
N THR A 152 6.15 -55.43 26.22
CA THR A 152 7.46 -55.81 25.64
C THR A 152 7.52 -55.75 24.11
N GLY A 153 8.52 -55.14 23.45
CA GLY A 153 9.66 -54.37 23.96
C GLY A 153 10.61 -53.92 22.83
N ASN A 154 11.44 -52.93 23.13
CA ASN A 154 12.45 -52.19 22.32
C ASN A 154 13.09 -52.88 21.08
N GLY A 155 13.39 -52.08 20.02
CA GLY A 155 14.48 -52.46 19.10
C GLY A 155 14.65 -51.74 17.73
N ALA A 156 15.14 -50.50 17.72
CA ALA A 156 16.03 -49.88 16.70
C ALA A 156 15.69 -49.77 15.18
N ASN A 157 16.18 -48.64 14.61
CA ASN A 157 16.48 -48.32 13.20
C ASN A 157 15.35 -48.13 12.15
N GLY A 158 15.36 -46.94 11.50
CA GLY A 158 15.49 -46.92 10.03
C GLY A 158 14.55 -46.03 9.19
N ASN A 159 14.89 -44.75 9.04
CA ASN A 159 14.72 -43.90 7.85
C ASN A 159 13.33 -43.51 7.27
N ALA A 160 13.38 -42.35 6.60
CA ALA A 160 12.50 -41.82 5.54
C ALA A 160 11.08 -41.34 5.93
N MET A 161 10.95 -40.01 6.05
CA MET A 161 9.71 -39.34 5.61
C MET A 161 9.66 -39.37 4.08
N ASP A 162 8.55 -39.84 3.52
CA ASP A 162 8.24 -39.64 2.10
C ASP A 162 7.53 -38.29 1.90
N THR A 163 7.70 -37.69 0.72
CA THR A 163 7.25 -36.33 0.39
C THR A 163 6.25 -36.37 -0.74
N ASP A 164 4.96 -36.26 -0.43
CA ASP A 164 3.91 -36.31 -1.44
C ASP A 164 3.65 -34.93 -2.06
N ILE A 165 3.89 -34.82 -3.36
CA ILE A 165 3.66 -33.64 -4.20
C ILE A 165 2.69 -34.06 -5.33
N PRO A 166 1.54 -33.39 -5.49
CA PRO A 166 0.78 -33.48 -6.73
C PRO A 166 1.00 -32.23 -7.62
N SER A 167 1.14 -32.47 -8.92
CA SER A 167 1.31 -31.44 -9.96
C SER A 167 0.45 -31.78 -11.19
N VAL A 168 0.39 -30.82 -12.12
CA VAL A 168 -0.07 -30.92 -13.53
C VAL A 168 -1.59 -30.79 -13.81
N THR A 169 -1.89 -30.10 -14.93
CA THR A 169 -3.21 -29.67 -15.48
C THR A 169 -3.36 -30.22 -16.94
N PRO A 170 -4.21 -29.74 -17.90
CA PRO A 170 -5.29 -28.73 -17.90
C PRO A 170 -6.58 -29.06 -18.71
N ASN A 171 -7.51 -28.09 -18.72
CA ASN A 171 -8.45 -27.71 -19.80
C ASN A 171 -9.73 -28.54 -20.10
N GLY A 172 -10.90 -27.87 -20.28
CA GLY A 172 -12.08 -28.52 -20.90
C GLY A 172 -13.53 -28.01 -20.65
N SER A 173 -13.88 -26.75 -20.95
CA SER A 173 -15.19 -26.25 -21.46
C SER A 173 -16.60 -26.67 -20.90
N ASN A 174 -17.33 -25.63 -20.40
CA ASN A 174 -18.76 -25.26 -20.62
C ASN A 174 -19.96 -25.74 -19.72
N PRO A 175 -21.08 -24.95 -19.66
CA PRO A 175 -22.00 -24.79 -18.50
C PRO A 175 -23.39 -25.47 -18.74
N PRO A 176 -24.53 -25.30 -17.98
CA PRO A 176 -25.03 -24.23 -17.07
C PRO A 176 -25.44 -24.73 -15.65
N ALA A 177 -26.17 -24.04 -14.75
CA ALA A 177 -27.02 -22.82 -14.81
C ALA A 177 -27.07 -22.05 -13.44
N ALA A 178 -28.02 -21.12 -13.28
CA ALA A 178 -28.23 -20.32 -12.05
C ALA A 178 -29.42 -20.80 -11.19
N SER A 179 -29.28 -20.70 -9.86
CA SER A 179 -30.37 -20.69 -8.86
C SER A 179 -29.92 -19.93 -7.61
N GLN A 180 -30.81 -19.11 -7.03
CA GLN A 180 -30.64 -18.58 -5.67
C GLN A 180 -30.79 -19.70 -4.64
N ASP A 181 -30.08 -19.63 -3.50
CA ASP A 181 -30.73 -19.40 -2.22
C ASP A 181 -29.75 -19.14 -1.05
N GLN A 182 -30.29 -18.56 0.03
CA GLN A 182 -29.56 -18.20 1.25
C GLN A 182 -29.30 -19.42 2.15
N ALA A 183 -28.15 -19.46 2.84
CA ALA A 183 -28.06 -19.52 4.31
C ALA A 183 -26.64 -19.88 4.82
N SER A 184 -26.27 -19.29 5.96
CA SER A 184 -25.34 -19.85 6.97
C SER A 184 -23.91 -20.24 6.52
N GLN A 185 -23.03 -19.26 6.32
CA GLN A 185 -21.59 -19.52 6.49
C GLN A 185 -21.25 -19.60 7.99
N GLN A 186 -21.09 -20.82 8.51
CA GLN A 186 -20.22 -21.02 9.67
C GLN A 186 -18.77 -21.07 9.15
N PRO A 187 -17.83 -20.29 9.72
CA PRO A 187 -16.43 -20.45 9.38
C PRO A 187 -15.91 -21.78 9.92
N PHE A 188 -15.18 -22.52 9.07
CA PHE A 188 -14.42 -23.70 9.49
C PHE A 188 -13.44 -23.29 10.60
N GLN A 189 -13.69 -23.73 11.84
CA GLN A 189 -12.70 -23.58 12.91
C GLN A 189 -11.59 -24.61 12.73
N SER A 190 -10.47 -24.16 12.17
CA SER A 190 -9.20 -24.89 12.22
C SER A 190 -8.80 -25.15 13.68
N GLN A 191 -8.34 -26.37 13.95
CA GLN A 191 -8.15 -26.90 15.30
C GLN A 191 -6.93 -26.28 16.00
N THR A 192 -7.09 -25.09 16.55
CA THR A 192 -6.12 -24.48 17.48
C THR A 192 -6.83 -23.66 18.56
N ALA A 193 -7.95 -24.19 19.05
CA ALA A 193 -8.58 -23.69 20.26
C ALA A 193 -7.65 -23.98 21.45
N LEU A 194 -7.05 -22.92 21.99
CA LEU A 194 -6.41 -22.96 23.30
C LEU A 194 -7.44 -23.35 24.37
N ASP A 195 -7.01 -24.08 25.41
CA ASP A 195 -7.91 -24.47 26.50
C ASP A 195 -8.58 -23.24 27.13
N ALA A 196 -9.84 -23.39 27.53
CA ALA A 196 -10.67 -22.28 28.02
C ALA A 196 -10.04 -21.52 29.20
N GLU A 197 -9.30 -22.21 30.07
CA GLU A 197 -8.53 -21.63 31.17
C GLU A 197 -7.39 -20.73 30.68
N ILE A 198 -6.68 -21.15 29.62
CA ILE A 198 -5.59 -20.38 29.01
C ILE A 198 -6.15 -19.14 28.30
N VAL A 199 -7.24 -19.31 27.55
CA VAL A 199 -7.94 -18.18 26.90
C VAL A 199 -8.44 -17.17 27.94
N GLN A 200 -8.98 -17.63 29.06
CA GLN A 200 -9.42 -16.76 30.14
C GLN A 200 -8.26 -15.99 30.78
N ALA A 201 -7.10 -16.60 30.98
CA ALA A 201 -5.91 -15.93 31.49
C ALA A 201 -5.37 -14.87 30.51
N LEU A 202 -5.34 -15.18 29.21
CA LEU A 202 -4.88 -14.26 28.15
C LEU A 202 -5.81 -13.06 27.92
N ASN A 203 -7.10 -13.17 28.26
CA ASN A 203 -8.10 -12.11 28.11
C ASN A 203 -8.09 -11.07 29.26
N THR A 204 -7.06 -11.04 30.11
CA THR A 204 -7.07 -10.21 31.32
C THR A 204 -6.55 -8.78 31.10
N LYS A 205 -7.50 -7.86 30.87
CA LYS A 205 -7.46 -6.42 31.21
C LYS A 205 -6.62 -5.44 30.36
N LEU A 206 -6.10 -5.80 29.19
CA LEU A 206 -5.33 -4.81 28.39
C LEU A 206 -6.16 -4.03 27.36
N ASP A 207 -7.28 -4.58 26.90
CA ASP A 207 -8.36 -3.94 26.12
C ASP A 207 -9.59 -4.86 26.17
N ASP A 208 -10.80 -4.38 25.87
CA ASP A 208 -12.03 -5.22 25.75
C ASP A 208 -12.03 -6.16 24.52
N ARG A 209 -10.86 -6.40 23.90
CA ARG A 209 -10.66 -7.30 22.77
C ARG A 209 -10.23 -8.68 23.28
N PRO A 210 -10.96 -9.77 22.98
CA PRO A 210 -10.50 -11.10 23.33
C PRO A 210 -9.24 -11.45 22.51
N PHE A 211 -8.27 -12.08 23.18
CA PHE A 211 -7.08 -12.64 22.58
C PHE A 211 -7.46 -13.60 21.45
N GLN A 212 -7.03 -13.27 20.24
CA GLN A 212 -7.10 -14.10 19.06
C GLN A 212 -5.65 -14.52 18.73
N PRO A 213 -5.35 -15.82 18.49
CA PRO A 213 -3.98 -16.26 18.20
C PRO A 213 -3.36 -15.66 16.92
N TRP A 214 -4.20 -15.08 16.06
CA TRP A 214 -3.84 -14.46 14.78
C TRP A 214 -4.70 -13.20 14.58
N ALA A 215 -4.19 -12.21 13.86
CA ALA A 215 -4.95 -11.02 13.46
C ALA A 215 -6.19 -11.43 12.64
N ARG A 216 -7.33 -10.73 12.82
CA ARG A 216 -8.54 -11.00 12.05
C ARG A 216 -8.41 -10.43 10.64
N GLU A 217 -9.20 -10.97 9.71
CA GLU A 217 -9.28 -10.41 8.36
C GLU A 217 -9.71 -8.93 8.38
N GLU A 218 -10.57 -8.55 9.33
CA GLU A 218 -10.97 -7.15 9.58
C GLU A 218 -9.79 -6.26 10.00
N ASP A 219 -8.91 -6.74 10.88
CA ASP A 219 -7.70 -6.02 11.30
C ASP A 219 -6.71 -5.86 10.13
N ILE A 220 -6.60 -6.88 9.28
CA ILE A 220 -5.74 -6.87 8.08
C ILE A 220 -6.32 -5.94 7.01
N ARG A 221 -7.65 -5.94 6.80
CA ARG A 221 -8.38 -5.06 5.87
C ARG A 221 -8.41 -3.60 6.32
N GLY A 222 -8.37 -3.32 7.62
CA GLY A 222 -8.20 -1.97 8.17
C GLY A 222 -6.75 -1.51 8.26
N GLY A 223 -5.78 -2.41 8.08
CA GLY A 223 -4.36 -2.14 8.21
C GLY A 223 -3.71 -1.52 6.97
N ALA A 224 -2.48 -1.02 7.14
CA ALA A 224 -1.70 -0.40 6.07
C ALA A 224 -1.50 -1.31 4.83
N LEU A 225 -1.50 -2.63 5.02
CA LEU A 225 -1.35 -3.61 3.94
C LEU A 225 -2.53 -3.57 2.94
N ALA A 226 -3.75 -3.33 3.41
CA ALA A 226 -4.92 -3.17 2.55
C ALA A 226 -4.90 -1.83 1.80
N ASN A 227 -4.36 -0.77 2.41
CA ASN A 227 -4.14 0.50 1.73
C ASN A 227 -3.09 0.36 0.60
N ILE A 228 -2.00 -0.36 0.85
CA ILE A 228 -0.99 -0.69 -0.17
C ILE A 228 -1.61 -1.51 -1.32
N GLN A 229 -2.47 -2.48 -1.02
CA GLN A 229 -3.21 -3.22 -2.06
C GLN A 229 -4.14 -2.29 -2.87
N ALA A 230 -4.84 -1.35 -2.22
CA ALA A 230 -5.69 -0.38 -2.93
C ALA A 230 -4.87 0.56 -3.83
N LEU A 231 -3.66 0.96 -3.42
CA LEU A 231 -2.73 1.73 -4.27
C LEU A 231 -2.30 0.89 -5.49
N LEU A 232 -1.87 -0.36 -5.29
CA LEU A 232 -1.53 -1.29 -6.37
C LEU A 232 -2.70 -1.54 -7.34
N ASP A 233 -3.91 -1.76 -6.82
CA ASP A 233 -5.14 -1.99 -7.61
C ASP A 233 -5.54 -0.74 -8.42
N SER A 234 -5.21 0.46 -7.93
CA SER A 234 -5.39 1.73 -8.65
C SER A 234 -4.23 2.08 -9.60
N GLY A 235 -3.21 1.22 -9.69
CA GLY A 235 -2.04 1.42 -10.56
C GLY A 235 -1.04 2.46 -10.04
N ILE A 236 -1.07 2.74 -8.73
CA ILE A 236 -0.24 3.72 -8.05
C ILE A 236 0.90 3.00 -7.32
N ASP A 237 2.14 3.43 -7.56
CA ASP A 237 3.33 2.80 -7.00
C ASP A 237 3.49 3.11 -5.49
N PRO A 238 3.43 2.11 -4.59
CA PRO A 238 3.43 2.35 -3.15
C PRO A 238 4.75 2.86 -2.58
N GLU A 239 5.88 2.76 -3.29
CA GLU A 239 7.19 3.20 -2.78
C GLU A 239 7.39 4.73 -2.83
N GLY A 240 6.52 5.45 -3.56
CA GLY A 240 6.59 6.92 -3.75
C GLY A 240 5.34 7.69 -3.34
N TRP A 241 4.37 7.06 -2.68
CA TRP A 241 3.09 7.69 -2.32
C TRP A 241 3.14 8.41 -0.97
N ASP A 242 3.21 9.75 -1.02
CA ASP A 242 3.08 10.63 0.16
C ASP A 242 1.64 11.19 0.27
N PRO A 243 0.85 10.79 1.29
CA PRO A 243 -0.55 11.19 1.41
C PRO A 243 -0.79 12.71 1.46
N GLU A 244 0.06 13.48 2.15
CA GLU A 244 -0.13 14.94 2.28
C GLU A 244 0.07 15.66 0.95
N LEU A 245 1.03 15.20 0.14
CA LEU A 245 1.41 15.84 -1.11
C LEU A 245 0.35 15.62 -2.20
N GLU A 246 -0.20 14.41 -2.29
CA GLU A 246 -1.29 14.13 -3.24
C GLU A 246 -2.62 14.77 -2.80
N GLU A 247 -2.91 14.86 -1.49
CA GLU A 247 -4.07 15.61 -0.99
C GLU A 247 -3.96 17.11 -1.28
N GLN A 248 -2.78 17.71 -1.07
CA GLN A 248 -2.52 19.13 -1.39
C GLN A 248 -2.71 19.40 -2.89
N LYS A 249 -2.15 18.55 -3.76
CA LYS A 249 -2.29 18.60 -5.22
C LYS A 249 -3.72 18.38 -5.71
N LYS A 250 -4.50 17.54 -5.01
CA LYS A 250 -5.95 17.35 -5.26
C LYS A 250 -6.76 18.59 -4.86
N ARG A 251 -6.39 19.23 -3.75
CA ARG A 251 -7.00 20.49 -3.27
C ARG A 251 -6.70 21.66 -4.21
N GLU A 252 -5.46 21.81 -4.65
CA GLU A 252 -5.05 22.84 -5.62
C GLU A 252 -5.82 22.71 -6.95
N LYS A 253 -5.94 21.48 -7.48
CA LYS A 253 -6.76 21.21 -8.69
C LYS A 253 -8.25 21.51 -8.49
N ALA A 254 -8.78 21.31 -7.28
CA ALA A 254 -10.17 21.64 -6.99
C ALA A 254 -10.39 23.17 -6.97
N GLU A 255 -9.47 23.91 -6.34
CA GLU A 255 -9.50 25.38 -6.29
C GLU A 255 -9.30 26.00 -7.68
N GLU A 256 -8.41 25.46 -8.52
CA GLU A 256 -8.20 25.92 -9.90
C GLU A 256 -9.47 25.73 -10.75
N LEU A 257 -10.15 24.59 -10.62
CA LEU A 257 -11.41 24.30 -11.31
C LEU A 257 -12.57 25.17 -10.82
N GLU A 258 -12.59 25.54 -9.54
CA GLU A 258 -13.56 26.48 -8.98
C GLU A 258 -13.32 27.91 -9.49
N ARG A 259 -12.05 28.35 -9.48
CA ARG A 259 -11.62 29.65 -10.02
C ARG A 259 -11.91 29.77 -11.52
N GLU A 260 -11.75 28.70 -12.30
CA GLU A 260 -12.13 28.70 -13.72
C GLU A 260 -13.64 28.84 -13.90
N LYS A 261 -14.46 28.12 -13.11
CA LYS A 261 -15.92 28.24 -13.15
C LYS A 261 -16.41 29.64 -12.76
N GLU A 262 -15.83 30.24 -11.72
CA GLU A 262 -16.15 31.61 -11.33
C GLU A 262 -15.76 32.62 -12.43
N ALA A 263 -14.55 32.48 -13.01
CA ALA A 263 -14.12 33.31 -14.12
C ALA A 263 -14.98 33.13 -15.39
N GLN A 264 -15.58 31.96 -15.61
CA GLN A 264 -16.58 31.75 -16.66
C GLN A 264 -17.90 32.46 -16.34
N ARG A 265 -18.43 32.36 -15.11
CA ARG A 265 -19.64 33.06 -14.67
C ARG A 265 -19.51 34.58 -14.77
N VAL A 266 -18.40 35.16 -14.31
CA VAL A 266 -18.16 36.61 -14.39
C VAL A 266 -18.11 37.09 -15.85
N LYS A 267 -17.49 36.33 -16.76
CA LYS A 267 -17.47 36.66 -18.20
C LYS A 267 -18.86 36.57 -18.86
N GLU A 268 -19.73 35.69 -18.36
CA GLU A 268 -21.11 35.58 -18.85
C GLU A 268 -21.98 36.73 -18.34
N GLU A 269 -21.84 37.11 -17.07
CA GLU A 269 -22.53 38.25 -16.48
C GLU A 269 -22.07 39.59 -17.08
N GLU A 270 -20.76 39.77 -17.32
CA GLU A 270 -20.22 40.96 -18.00
C GLU A 270 -20.77 41.08 -19.43
N LYS A 271 -20.84 39.97 -20.19
CA LYS A 271 -21.48 39.95 -21.52
C LYS A 271 -22.96 40.31 -21.45
N HIS A 272 -23.70 39.76 -20.50
CA HIS A 272 -25.12 40.05 -20.31
C HIS A 272 -25.35 41.52 -19.94
N ARG A 273 -24.52 42.09 -19.07
CA ARG A 273 -24.53 43.51 -18.69
C ARG A 273 -24.20 44.42 -19.88
N ALA A 274 -23.19 44.07 -20.67
CA ALA A 274 -22.82 44.83 -21.87
C ALA A 274 -23.90 44.78 -22.97
N ASP A 275 -24.61 43.67 -23.12
CA ASP A 275 -25.76 43.58 -24.04
C ASP A 275 -26.95 44.41 -23.55
N MET A 276 -27.23 44.39 -22.24
CA MET A 276 -28.24 45.25 -21.62
C MET A 276 -27.90 46.74 -21.78
N GLU A 277 -26.63 47.12 -21.62
CA GLU A 277 -26.18 48.50 -21.84
C GLU A 277 -26.28 48.92 -23.31
N ARG A 278 -25.93 48.05 -24.26
CA ARG A 278 -26.16 48.27 -25.70
C ARG A 278 -27.65 48.47 -26.01
N ARG A 279 -28.52 47.65 -25.42
CA ARG A 279 -29.98 47.73 -25.59
C ARG A 279 -30.56 49.00 -24.98
N ASN A 280 -30.06 49.42 -23.82
CA ASN A 280 -30.48 50.66 -23.17
C ASN A 280 -30.01 51.90 -23.97
N ASN A 281 -28.76 51.91 -24.45
CA ASN A 281 -28.23 52.98 -25.30
C ASN A 281 -29.00 53.09 -26.64
N ALA A 282 -29.40 51.95 -27.21
CA ALA A 282 -30.26 51.92 -28.40
C ALA A 282 -31.68 52.46 -28.17
N MET A 283 -32.24 52.31 -26.96
CA MET A 283 -33.53 52.93 -26.59
C MET A 283 -33.40 54.41 -26.18
N GLY A 284 -32.28 54.81 -25.57
CA GLY A 284 -32.01 56.19 -25.15
C GLY A 284 -31.92 57.18 -26.31
N ALA A 285 -31.52 56.73 -27.50
CA ALA A 285 -31.46 57.57 -28.70
C ALA A 285 -32.84 57.86 -29.36
N GLY A 286 -33.94 57.32 -28.81
CA GLY A 286 -35.28 57.33 -29.44
C GLY A 286 -36.42 57.94 -28.61
N ALA A 287 -36.14 58.58 -27.46
CA ALA A 287 -37.17 59.00 -26.50
C ALA A 287 -37.45 60.53 -26.51
N GLY A 288 -37.92 61.03 -27.67
CA GLY A 288 -38.25 62.44 -27.89
C GLY A 288 -39.74 62.75 -28.09
N ALA A 289 -40.66 62.12 -27.36
CA ALA A 289 -42.08 62.51 -27.30
C ALA A 289 -42.79 61.85 -26.10
N GLY A 290 -43.27 62.66 -25.14
CA GLY A 290 -44.03 62.16 -23.99
C GLY A 290 -45.49 62.63 -24.00
N VAL A 291 -46.44 61.69 -24.06
CA VAL A 291 -47.84 61.86 -23.67
C VAL A 291 -48.34 60.52 -23.10
N GLY A 292 -49.09 60.56 -21.99
CA GLY A 292 -49.84 59.41 -21.48
C GLY A 292 -49.41 58.98 -20.08
N ALA A 293 -50.21 59.35 -19.07
CA ALA A 293 -50.08 58.83 -17.73
C ALA A 293 -50.77 57.46 -17.60
N ASP A 294 -50.24 56.58 -16.74
CA ASP A 294 -51.08 56.06 -15.65
C ASP A 294 -50.25 55.48 -14.49
N ARG A 295 -50.79 55.67 -13.28
CA ARG A 295 -50.46 54.98 -12.01
C ARG A 295 -51.82 54.69 -11.38
N PRO A 296 -52.10 53.52 -10.78
CA PRO A 296 -51.27 53.01 -9.68
C PRO A 296 -51.24 51.47 -9.47
N LYS A 297 -50.28 50.99 -8.66
CA LYS A 297 -50.58 50.17 -7.47
C LYS A 297 -49.36 50.01 -6.55
N VAL A 298 -49.61 50.47 -5.32
CA VAL A 298 -49.01 50.15 -4.03
C VAL A 298 -48.19 48.85 -3.89
N PHE A 299 -47.05 49.01 -3.22
CA PHE A 299 -46.35 48.09 -2.31
C PHE A 299 -46.79 46.62 -2.27
N GLN A 300 -45.86 45.74 -2.66
CA GLN A 300 -45.54 44.55 -1.89
C GLN A 300 -44.03 44.31 -1.94
N LEU A 301 -43.43 44.27 -0.76
CA LEU A 301 -42.02 43.98 -0.50
C LEU A 301 -42.00 42.52 -0.05
N ASP A 302 -41.75 41.60 -0.99
CA ASP A 302 -41.41 40.21 -0.64
C ASP A 302 -39.89 40.12 -0.53
N GLU A 303 -39.44 40.60 0.62
CA GLU A 303 -38.13 40.32 1.21
C GLU A 303 -38.22 38.87 1.73
N PHE A 304 -37.77 37.91 0.91
CA PHE A 304 -37.65 36.53 1.37
C PHE A 304 -36.31 36.39 2.10
N ASP A 305 -36.43 36.49 3.42
CA ASP A 305 -35.36 36.33 4.40
C ASP A 305 -34.79 34.90 4.38
N ASP A 306 -33.61 34.74 4.97
CA ASP A 306 -33.06 33.44 5.32
C ASP A 306 -33.95 32.73 6.36
N ASP A 307 -34.03 31.39 6.34
CA ASP A 307 -34.20 30.59 7.56
C ASP A 307 -33.89 29.10 7.31
N ASP A 308 -33.17 28.53 8.27
CA ASP A 308 -32.55 27.20 8.40
C ASP A 308 -33.41 25.95 8.08
N ASP A 309 -32.80 24.95 7.41
CA ASP A 309 -32.74 23.51 7.80
C ASP A 309 -31.78 22.69 6.89
#